data_AF-A0A9Q1N0Z9-F1
#
_entry.id   AF-A0A9Q1N0Z9-F1
#
_cell.length_a   1.000
_cell.length_b   1.000
_cell.length_c   1.000
_cell.angle_alpha   90.00
_cell.angle_beta   90.00
_cell.angle_gamma   90.00
#
_symmetry.space_group_name_H-M   'P 1'
#
loop_
_entity.id
_entity.type
_entity.pdbx_description
1 polymer ?
#
loop_
_entity_poly.entity_id
_entity_poly.type
_entity_poly.pdbx_seq_one_letter_code
_entity_poly.pdbx_strand_id
1 'polypeptide(L)'
;MDSTRISLRPFKLTDVDDMMLWVGDDRVTRTIRWKTLTSKEEVLIFIKEVCIPQPWHRSICIDDRSIGFVSVFPGSGDDRSRADIGYGS
;
A
#
# COMPACT_ATOMS: atom_id res chain seq x y z
N MET A 1 22.75 2.59 5.31
CA MET A 1 21.49 3.34 5.17
C MET A 1 21.03 3.72 6.55
N ASP A 2 20.67 4.98 6.76
CA ASP A 2 20.06 5.43 8.00
C ASP A 2 18.60 4.96 8.02
N SER A 3 18.24 4.07 8.95
CA SER A 3 16.89 3.50 9.01
C SER A 3 15.84 4.53 9.44
N THR A 4 16.26 5.68 9.98
CA THR A 4 15.35 6.76 10.40
C THR A 4 14.63 7.43 9.23
N ARG A 5 15.14 7.23 8.00
CA ARG A 5 14.54 7.76 6.75
C ARG A 5 13.37 6.91 6.24
N ILE A 6 13.22 5.68 6.73
CA ILE A 6 12.15 4.77 6.35
C ILE A 6 10.99 4.94 7.34
N SER A 7 9.77 5.12 6.83
CA SER A 7 8.58 5.18 7.68
C SER A 7 7.44 4.33 7.12
N LEU A 8 6.58 3.86 8.03
CA LEU A 8 5.29 3.26 7.71
C LEU A 8 4.20 4.23 8.17
N ARG A 9 3.43 4.77 7.22
CA ARG A 9 2.38 5.76 7.54
C ARG A 9 1.08 5.46 6.79
N PRO A 10 -0.07 6.03 7.23
CA PRO A 10 -1.27 6.02 6.41
C PRO A 10 -1.00 6.66 5.05
N PHE A 11 -1.72 6.20 4.03
CA PHE A 11 -1.70 6.84 2.73
C PHE A 11 -2.32 8.23 2.79
N LYS A 12 -1.78 9.12 1.97
CA LYS A 12 -2.29 10.47 1.72
C LYS A 12 -2.75 10.52 0.26
N LEU A 13 -3.76 11.34 -0.04
CA LEU A 13 -4.17 11.55 -1.44
C LEU A 13 -3.03 12.11 -2.31
N THR A 14 -2.09 12.84 -1.70
CA THR A 14 -0.88 13.35 -2.36
C THR A 14 0.09 12.25 -2.80
N ASP A 15 -0.05 11.03 -2.30
CA ASP A 15 0.79 9.89 -2.69
C ASP A 15 0.44 9.35 -4.08
N VAL A 16 -0.62 9.87 -4.72
CA VAL A 16 -1.10 9.40 -6.03
C VAL A 16 0.01 9.38 -7.09
N ASP A 17 0.81 10.44 -7.17
CA ASP A 17 1.84 10.57 -8.19
C ASP A 17 3.01 9.60 -7.93
N ASP A 18 3.30 9.33 -6.67
CA ASP A 18 4.28 8.32 -6.26
C ASP A 18 3.78 6.90 -6.51
N MET A 19 2.51 6.61 -6.20
CA MET A 19 1.88 5.31 -6.42
C MET A 19 1.82 4.93 -7.90
N MET A 20 1.57 5.91 -8.77
CA MET A 20 1.56 5.70 -10.22
C MET A 20 2.89 5.14 -10.76
N LEU A 21 4.01 5.29 -10.02
CA LEU A 21 5.32 4.78 -10.44
C LEU A 21 5.46 3.26 -10.32
N TRP A 22 4.68 2.63 -9.44
CA TRP A 22 4.80 1.19 -9.16
C TRP A 22 3.49 0.42 -9.33
N VAL A 23 2.32 1.08 -9.23
CA VAL A 23 1.01 0.41 -9.35
C VAL A 23 0.63 0.03 -10.78
N GLY A 24 1.32 0.59 -11.77
CA GLY A 24 1.18 0.24 -13.19
C GLY A 24 2.17 -0.83 -13.66
N ASP A 25 3.12 -1.26 -12.81
CA ASP A 25 4.04 -2.34 -13.14
C ASP A 25 3.38 -3.68 -12.83
N ASP A 26 3.01 -4.41 -13.89
CA ASP A 26 2.38 -5.72 -13.79
C ASP A 26 3.22 -6.73 -13.00
N ARG A 27 4.54 -6.55 -12.87
CA ARG A 27 5.39 -7.40 -12.03
C ARG A 27 5.15 -7.16 -10.54
N VAL A 28 4.80 -5.94 -10.16
CA VAL A 28 4.47 -5.52 -8.80
C VAL A 28 3.03 -5.88 -8.47
N THR A 29 2.10 -5.73 -9.42
CA THR A 29 0.67 -6.01 -9.20
C THR A 29 0.29 -7.49 -9.28
N ARG A 30 1.13 -8.35 -9.89
CA ARG A 30 0.84 -9.79 -10.08
C ARG A 30 0.54 -10.57 -8.80
N THR A 31 1.10 -10.13 -7.67
CA THR A 31 0.95 -10.79 -6.36
C THR A 31 -0.16 -10.18 -5.51
N ILE A 32 -0.74 -9.06 -5.96
CA ILE A 32 -1.72 -8.30 -5.20
C ILE A 32 -3.13 -8.61 -5.74
N ARG A 33 -4.13 -8.66 -4.84
CA ARG A 33 -5.52 -9.03 -5.17
C ARG A 33 -6.30 -7.98 -5.97
N TRP A 34 -5.66 -6.90 -6.41
CA TRP A 34 -6.32 -5.75 -7.05
C TRP A 34 -5.90 -5.66 -8.51
N LYS A 35 -6.80 -5.18 -9.37
CA LYS A 35 -6.54 -4.95 -10.79
C LYS A 35 -5.42 -3.91 -10.96
N THR A 36 -4.56 -4.06 -11.97
CA THR A 36 -3.59 -3.04 -12.37
C THR A 36 -4.32 -1.70 -12.55
N LEU A 37 -3.86 -0.67 -11.84
CA LEU A 37 -4.43 0.68 -11.89
C LEU A 37 -3.66 1.46 -12.95
N THR A 38 -4.38 2.04 -13.91
CA THR A 38 -3.76 2.60 -15.13
C THR A 38 -3.93 4.10 -15.25
N SER A 39 -4.82 4.70 -14.44
CA SER A 39 -5.09 6.13 -14.42
C SER A 39 -4.93 6.73 -13.03
N LYS A 40 -4.64 8.03 -13.00
CA LYS A 40 -4.49 8.80 -11.76
C LYS A 40 -5.79 8.80 -10.94
N GLU A 41 -6.93 8.87 -11.61
CA GLU A 41 -8.26 8.83 -11.01
C GLU A 41 -8.54 7.48 -10.34
N GLU A 42 -8.20 6.36 -10.99
CA GLU A 42 -8.32 5.02 -10.40
C GLU A 42 -7.46 4.88 -9.14
N VAL A 43 -6.22 5.39 -9.16
CA VAL A 43 -5.33 5.38 -7.99
C VAL A 43 -5.87 6.26 -6.87
N LEU A 44 -6.43 7.43 -7.16
CA LEU A 44 -7.06 8.29 -6.14
C LEU A 44 -8.24 7.61 -5.47
N ILE A 45 -9.11 6.98 -6.26
CA ILE A 45 -10.24 6.20 -5.73
C ILE A 45 -9.72 5.06 -4.86
N PHE A 46 -8.69 4.34 -5.31
CA PHE A 46 -8.07 3.27 -4.56
C PHE A 46 -7.51 3.76 -3.21
N ILE A 47 -6.74 4.85 -3.19
CA ILE A 47 -6.23 5.42 -1.94
C ILE A 47 -7.37 5.74 -0.99
N LYS A 48 -8.42 6.40 -1.49
CA LYS A 48 -9.53 6.91 -0.68
C LYS A 48 -10.43 5.81 -0.13
N GLU A 49 -10.78 4.84 -0.96
CA GLU A 49 -11.81 3.83 -0.63
C GLU A 49 -11.19 2.52 -0.10
N VAL A 50 -9.90 2.25 -0.39
CA VAL A 50 -9.22 1.00 0.00
C VAL A 50 -8.12 1.25 1.02
N CYS A 51 -7.16 2.11 0.71
CA CYS A 51 -5.97 2.25 1.55
C CYS A 51 -6.27 2.95 2.87
N ILE A 52 -6.87 4.14 2.81
CA ILE A 52 -7.15 4.97 4.00
C ILE A 52 -8.08 4.27 5.01
N PRO A 53 -9.17 3.58 4.59
CA PRO A 53 -10.07 2.93 5.53
C PRO A 53 -9.48 1.67 6.20
N GLN A 54 -8.38 1.10 5.67
CA GLN A 54 -7.76 -0.11 6.20
C GLN A 54 -6.59 0.25 7.13
N PRO A 55 -6.72 0.11 8.47
CA PRO A 55 -5.73 0.61 9.43
C PRO A 55 -4.31 0.05 9.26
N TRP A 56 -4.19 -1.12 8.64
CA TRP A 56 -2.94 -1.80 8.39
C TRP A 56 -2.54 -1.86 6.91
N HIS A 57 -3.19 -1.09 6.05
CA HIS A 57 -2.74 -0.83 4.69
C HIS A 57 -1.93 0.47 4.71
N ARG A 58 -0.60 0.35 4.82
CA ARG A 58 0.31 1.48 5.06
C ARG A 58 1.23 1.70 3.86
N SER A 59 1.57 2.96 3.60
CA SER A 59 2.61 3.31 2.65
C SER A 59 3.98 3.06 3.29
N ILE A 60 4.87 2.45 2.52
CA ILE A 60 6.31 2.38 2.84
C ILE A 60 6.93 3.63 2.22
N CYS A 61 7.53 4.48 3.04
CA CYS A 61 8.09 5.74 2.56
C CYS A 61 9.59 5.86 2.81
N ILE A 62 10.28 6.55 1.89
CA ILE A 62 11.63 7.07 2.09
C ILE A 62 11.54 8.60 1.98
N ASP A 63 11.92 9.32 3.03
CA ASP A 63 11.84 10.79 3.09
C ASP A 63 10.43 11.33 2.72
N ASP A 64 9.38 10.72 3.30
CA ASP A 64 7.94 10.96 3.04
C ASP A 64 7.43 10.59 1.63
N ARG A 65 8.31 10.16 0.72
CA ARG A 65 7.94 9.68 -0.61
C ARG A 65 7.44 8.23 -0.57
N SER A 66 6.27 7.95 -1.14
CA SER A 66 5.71 6.59 -1.17
C SER A 66 6.45 5.72 -2.20
N ILE A 67 7.02 4.61 -1.76
CA ILE A 67 7.76 3.68 -2.64
C ILE A 67 7.13 2.29 -2.69
N GLY A 68 5.98 2.11 -2.04
CA GLY A 68 5.33 0.82 -1.94
C GLY A 68 4.34 0.77 -0.79
N PHE A 69 3.93 -0.43 -0.43
CA PHE A 69 2.92 -0.66 0.59
C PHE A 69 3.19 -1.90 1.41
N VAL A 70 2.62 -1.92 2.60
CA VAL A 70 2.43 -3.11 3.43
C VAL A 70 0.96 -3.23 3.80
N SER A 71 0.42 -4.44 3.80
CA SER A 71 -0.93 -4.77 4.21
C SER A 71 -0.90 -5.89 5.25
N VAL A 72 -1.68 -5.75 6.32
CA VAL A 72 -1.90 -6.81 7.31
C VAL A 72 -3.37 -7.20 7.31
N PHE A 73 -3.64 -8.49 7.11
CA PHE A 73 -4.96 -9.08 7.14
C PHE A 73 -5.08 -9.93 8.40
N PRO A 74 -5.74 -9.45 9.46
CA PRO A 74 -5.93 -10.24 10.67
C PRO A 74 -6.82 -11.45 10.39
N GLY A 75 -6.47 -12.59 10.98
CA GLY A 75 -7.33 -13.77 11.01
C GLY A 75 -8.60 -13.50 11.82
N SER A 76 -9.58 -14.39 11.67
CA SER A 76 -10.87 -14.31 12.38
C SER A 76 -11.12 -15.57 13.21
N GLY A 77 -12.05 -15.50 14.17
CA GLY A 77 -12.37 -16.63 15.04
C GLY A 77 -11.17 -17.12 15.83
N ASP A 78 -10.85 -18.41 15.68
CA ASP A 78 -9.73 -19.07 16.36
C ASP A 78 -8.36 -18.54 15.90
N ASP A 79 -8.28 -17.96 14.69
CA ASP A 79 -7.07 -17.37 14.14
C ASP A 79 -6.93 -15.86 14.44
N ARG A 80 -7.72 -15.29 15.36
CA ARG A 80 -7.67 -13.86 15.73
C ARG A 80 -6.31 -13.36 16.22
N SER A 81 -5.43 -14.27 16.63
CA SER A 81 -4.05 -13.98 17.06
C SER A 81 -3.02 -14.15 15.93
N ARG A 82 -3.47 -14.42 14.70
CA ARG A 82 -2.65 -14.59 13.50
C ARG A 82 -3.00 -13.51 12.49
N ALA A 83 -2.07 -13.19 11.62
CA ALA A 83 -2.32 -12.27 10.52
C ALA A 83 -1.43 -12.62 9.32
N ASP A 84 -1.98 -12.43 8.13
CA ASP A 84 -1.21 -12.49 6.89
C ASP A 84 -0.65 -11.10 6.59
N ILE A 85 0.64 -11.04 6.24
CA ILE A 85 1.32 -9.80 5.88
C ILE A 85 1.74 -9.89 4.42
N GLY A 86 1.40 -8.86 3.65
CA GLY A 86 1.84 -8.71 2.26
C GLY A 86 2.51 -7.35 2.05
N TYR A 87 3.47 -7.28 1.13
CA TYR A 87 4.12 -6.03 0.73
C TYR A 87 4.41 -6.03 -0.77
N GLY A 88 4.56 -4.84 -1.35
CA GLY A 88 4.93 -4.62 -2.74
C GLY A 88 5.51 -3.22 -2.95
N SER A 89 6.38 -3.08 -3.94
CA SER A 89 7.13 -1.87 -4.26
C SER A 89 7.60 -1.89 -5.71
#